data_AF-A0A820L7K6-F1
#
_entry.id   AF-A0A820L7K6-F1
#
_cell.length_a   1.000
_cell.length_b   1.000
_cell.length_c   1.000
_cell.angle_alpha   90.00
_cell.angle_beta   90.00
_cell.angle_gamma   90.00
#
_symmetry.space_group_name_H-M   'P 1'
#
loop_
_entity.id
_entity.type
_entity.pdbx_description
1 polymer ?
#
loop_
_entity_poly.entity_id
_entity_poly.type
_entity_poly.pdbx_seq_one_letter_code
_entity_poly.pdbx_strand_id
1 'polypeptide(L)'
;MPIILSDNDDDDTENWIGNEINRDYAYDYHEIFLRMLNSVDMPKSHWLLKSPFHIFYLDKILQHYPNALLIITHRNLDEVLPSMYSLFLAAAD
;
A
#
# COMPACT_ATOMS: atom_id res chain seq x y z
N MET A 1 21.91 20.53 13.40
CA MET A 1 22.27 20.33 11.98
C MET A 1 20.98 20.01 11.25
N PRO A 2 20.43 20.91 10.41
CA PRO A 2 19.25 20.58 9.65
C PRO A 2 19.66 19.68 8.49
N ILE A 3 18.94 18.58 8.30
CA ILE A 3 19.01 17.77 7.08
C ILE A 3 18.28 18.59 6.02
N ILE A 4 19.01 19.15 5.06
CA ILE A 4 18.41 19.73 3.85
C ILE A 4 18.12 18.54 2.94
N LEU A 5 16.86 18.12 2.90
CA LEU A 5 16.34 17.31 1.80
C LEU A 5 16.29 18.24 0.57
N SER A 6 16.93 17.83 -0.51
CA SER A 6 17.06 18.60 -1.76
C SER A 6 15.68 18.93 -2.36
N ASP A 7 15.55 20.12 -2.94
CA ASP A 7 14.35 20.52 -3.68
C ASP A 7 14.02 19.49 -4.78
N ASN A 8 12.78 19.00 -4.70
CA ASN A 8 12.30 17.70 -5.15
C ASN A 8 11.86 17.66 -6.63
N ASP A 9 12.26 16.61 -7.36
CA ASP A 9 11.44 15.96 -8.41
C ASP A 9 10.53 14.86 -7.81
N ASP A 10 10.77 14.47 -6.55
CA ASP A 10 9.97 13.47 -5.81
C ASP A 10 8.56 13.96 -5.48
N ASP A 11 8.34 15.28 -5.48
CA ASP A 11 7.04 15.91 -5.17
C ASP A 11 6.00 15.53 -6.23
N ASP A 12 6.39 15.38 -7.51
CA ASP A 12 5.45 15.02 -8.57
C ASP A 12 4.93 13.58 -8.41
N THR A 13 5.78 12.64 -8.01
CA THR A 13 5.38 11.24 -7.82
C THR A 13 4.55 11.07 -6.56
N GLU A 14 4.95 11.67 -5.45
CA GLU A 14 4.19 11.62 -4.21
C GLU A 14 2.82 12.29 -4.36
N ASN A 15 2.76 13.44 -5.04
CA ASN A 15 1.50 14.11 -5.36
C ASN A 15 0.64 13.27 -6.31
N TRP A 16 1.25 12.60 -7.30
CA TRP A 16 0.54 11.71 -8.20
C TRP A 16 -0.05 10.50 -7.47
N ILE A 17 0.72 9.85 -6.59
CA ILE A 17 0.26 8.71 -5.77
C ILE A 17 -0.82 9.15 -4.78
N GLY A 18 -0.67 10.34 -4.21
CA GLY A 18 -1.64 10.95 -3.29
C GLY A 18 -2.92 11.42 -3.97
N ASN A 19 -2.95 11.59 -5.29
CA ASN A 19 -4.13 12.05 -6.02
C ASN A 19 -5.26 11.01 -5.99
N GLU A 20 -6.45 11.42 -5.57
CA GLU A 20 -7.61 10.54 -5.40
C GLU A 20 -7.98 9.74 -6.66
N ILE A 21 -7.89 10.34 -7.85
CA ILE A 21 -8.23 9.67 -9.12
C ILE A 21 -7.28 8.51 -9.37
N ASN A 22 -5.98 8.73 -9.14
CA ASN A 22 -4.97 7.69 -9.33
C ASN A 22 -5.10 6.55 -8.32
N ARG A 23 -5.63 6.85 -7.12
CA ARG A 23 -5.90 5.82 -6.12
C ARG A 23 -7.00 4.85 -6.53
N ASP A 24 -8.01 5.34 -7.25
CA ASP A 24 -9.09 4.49 -7.73
C ASP A 24 -8.60 3.53 -8.82
N TYR A 25 -7.80 4.03 -9.77
CA TYR A 25 -7.19 3.21 -10.82
C TYR A 25 -6.33 2.05 -10.29
N ALA A 26 -5.66 2.23 -9.16
CA ALA A 26 -4.90 1.16 -8.53
C ALA A 26 -5.80 -0.02 -8.13
N TYR A 27 -7.02 0.25 -7.64
CA TYR A 27 -7.96 -0.79 -7.24
C TYR A 27 -8.80 -1.35 -8.39
N ASP A 28 -9.09 -0.54 -9.42
CA ASP A 28 -9.64 -1.03 -10.69
C ASP A 28 -8.75 -2.14 -11.27
N TYR A 29 -7.44 -1.87 -11.36
CA TYR A 29 -6.49 -2.86 -11.86
C TYR A 29 -6.37 -4.06 -10.91
N HIS A 30 -6.36 -3.81 -9.61
CA HIS A 30 -6.30 -4.87 -8.60
C HIS A 30 -7.48 -5.85 -8.72
N GLU A 31 -8.70 -5.38 -9.00
CA GLU A 31 -9.85 -6.23 -9.29
C GLU A 31 -9.65 -7.11 -10.52
N ILE A 32 -9.18 -6.52 -11.62
CA ILE A 32 -8.90 -7.25 -12.85
C ILE A 32 -7.86 -8.35 -12.59
N PHE A 33 -6.81 -8.01 -11.85
CA PHE A 33 -5.74 -8.93 -11.51
C PHE A 33 -6.23 -10.09 -10.64
N LEU A 34 -6.99 -9.83 -9.58
CA LEU A 34 -7.57 -10.89 -8.75
C LEU A 34 -8.58 -11.75 -9.49
N ARG A 35 -9.39 -11.17 -10.40
CA ARG A 35 -10.28 -11.95 -11.28
C ARG A 35 -9.49 -12.88 -12.20
N MET A 36 -8.36 -12.42 -12.73
CA MET A 36 -7.47 -13.27 -13.53
C MET A 36 -6.90 -14.40 -12.68
N LEU A 37 -6.40 -14.12 -11.47
CA LEU A 37 -5.88 -15.16 -10.58
C LEU A 37 -6.96 -16.18 -10.19
N ASN A 38 -8.18 -15.72 -9.88
CA ASN A 38 -9.33 -16.57 -9.61
C ASN A 38 -9.66 -17.53 -10.77
N SER A 39 -9.38 -17.14 -12.01
CA SER A 39 -9.63 -18.02 -13.16
C SER A 39 -8.68 -19.22 -13.23
N VAL A 40 -7.52 -19.13 -12.56
CA VAL A 40 -6.48 -20.16 -12.57
C VAL A 40 -6.45 -20.94 -11.25
N ASP A 41 -6.50 -20.26 -10.12
CA ASP A 41 -6.46 -20.87 -8.79
C ASP A 41 -7.30 -20.04 -7.80
N MET A 42 -8.57 -20.44 -7.65
CA MET A 42 -9.51 -19.76 -6.76
C MET A 42 -9.35 -20.28 -5.32
N PRO A 43 -9.18 -19.39 -4.33
CA PRO A 43 -9.16 -19.80 -2.94
C PRO A 43 -10.50 -20.42 -2.52
N LYS A 44 -10.45 -21.43 -1.65
CA LYS A 44 -11.66 -22.14 -1.19
C LYS A 44 -12.63 -21.26 -0.42
N SER A 45 -12.15 -20.19 0.21
CA SER A 45 -12.96 -19.29 1.01
C SER A 45 -12.81 -17.83 0.59
N HIS A 46 -11.61 -17.25 0.73
CA HIS A 46 -11.34 -15.83 0.50
C HIS A 46 -9.88 -15.61 0.06
N TRP A 47 -9.63 -14.49 -0.61
CA TRP A 47 -8.26 -13.98 -0.77
C TRP A 47 -7.74 -13.44 0.55
N LEU A 48 -6.52 -13.84 0.93
CA LEU A 48 -5.76 -13.22 2.01
C LEU A 48 -4.65 -12.37 1.39
N LEU A 49 -4.78 -11.05 1.52
CA LEU A 49 -3.91 -10.07 0.88
C LEU A 49 -3.16 -9.27 1.95
N LYS A 50 -1.92 -8.87 1.66
CA LYS A 50 -1.10 -8.10 2.58
C LYS A 50 -0.15 -7.17 1.84
N SER A 51 -0.37 -5.87 2.03
CA SER A 51 0.54 -4.79 1.66
C SER A 51 0.50 -3.70 2.73
N PRO A 52 1.65 -3.17 3.19
CA PRO A 52 1.65 -2.02 4.09
C PRO A 52 1.00 -0.78 3.46
N PHE A 53 0.98 -0.68 2.12
CA PHE A 53 0.39 0.46 1.41
C PHE A 53 -1.13 0.52 1.49
N HIS A 54 -1.84 -0.57 1.83
CA HIS A 54 -3.30 -0.57 1.93
C HIS A 54 -3.86 0.49 2.90
N ILE A 55 -3.08 0.85 3.93
CA ILE A 55 -3.49 1.84 4.93
C ILE A 55 -3.81 3.22 4.31
N PHE A 56 -3.22 3.56 3.17
CA PHE A 56 -3.43 4.85 2.48
C PHE A 56 -4.64 4.85 1.52
N TYR A 57 -5.31 3.70 1.37
CA TYR A 57 -6.37 3.47 0.37
C TYR A 57 -7.59 2.74 0.95
N LEU A 58 -7.80 2.78 2.27
CA LEU A 58 -8.87 2.01 2.92
C LEU A 58 -10.27 2.34 2.37
N ASP A 59 -10.51 3.60 2.02
CA ASP A 59 -11.76 4.04 1.39
C ASP A 59 -11.96 3.36 0.02
N LYS A 60 -10.93 3.33 -0.81
CA LYS A 60 -10.97 2.67 -2.13
C LYS A 60 -11.12 1.15 -1.99
N ILE A 61 -10.43 0.53 -1.04
CA ILE A 61 -10.63 -0.90 -0.73
C ILE A 61 -12.10 -1.19 -0.42
N LEU A 62 -12.73 -0.39 0.44
CA LEU A 62 -14.12 -0.63 0.85
C LEU A 62 -15.14 -0.27 -0.25
N GLN A 63 -14.79 0.61 -1.17
CA GLN A 63 -15.60 0.91 -2.35
C GLN A 63 -15.62 -0.26 -3.35
N HIS A 64 -14.45 -0.81 -3.67
CA HIS A 64 -14.28 -1.94 -4.61
C HIS A 64 -14.69 -3.28 -3.98
N TYR A 65 -14.33 -3.49 -2.70
CA TYR A 65 -14.62 -4.70 -1.94
C TYR A 65 -15.45 -4.39 -0.70
N PRO A 66 -16.77 -4.14 -0.83
CA PRO A 66 -17.62 -3.73 0.28
C PRO A 66 -17.74 -4.77 1.40
N ASN A 67 -17.42 -6.04 1.11
CA ASN A 67 -17.40 -7.14 2.07
C ASN A 67 -15.98 -7.51 2.54
N ALA A 68 -14.97 -6.67 2.27
CA ALA A 68 -13.61 -6.93 2.72
C ALA A 68 -13.52 -6.94 4.25
N LEU A 69 -12.74 -7.89 4.77
CA LEU A 69 -12.39 -7.95 6.18
C LEU A 69 -11.00 -7.35 6.36
N LEU A 70 -10.92 -6.24 7.11
CA LEU A 70 -9.67 -5.53 7.36
C LEU A 70 -9.03 -6.04 8.65
N ILE A 71 -7.80 -6.55 8.56
CA ILE A 71 -6.98 -6.94 9.71
C ILE A 71 -5.86 -5.91 9.85
N ILE A 72 -5.96 -5.03 10.85
CA ILE A 72 -4.95 -4.01 11.13
C ILE A 72 -4.05 -4.52 12.26
N THR A 73 -2.77 -4.72 11.93
CA THR A 73 -1.77 -5.12 12.91
C THR A 73 -1.17 -3.89 13.57
N HIS A 74 -0.84 -4.00 14.86
CA HIS A 74 -0.19 -2.94 15.62
C HIS A 74 1.15 -3.45 16.15
N ARG A 75 2.15 -2.56 16.20
CA ARG A 75 3.48 -2.81 16.78
C ARG A 75 3.94 -1.54 17.50
N ASN A 76 4.72 -1.69 18.57
CA ASN A 76 5.22 -0.55 19.33
C ASN A 76 6.14 0.33 18.46
N LEU A 77 5.97 1.65 18.55
CA LEU A 77 6.66 2.61 17.69
C LEU A 77 8.18 2.63 17.92
N ASP A 78 8.61 2.41 19.16
CA ASP A 78 10.02 2.31 19.55
C ASP A 78 10.74 1.12 18.89
N GLU A 79 10.00 0.10 18.47
CA GLU A 79 10.53 -1.00 17.66
C GLU A 79 10.38 -0.77 16.15
N VAL A 80 9.28 -0.16 15.71
CA VAL A 80 8.97 0.03 14.27
C VAL A 80 9.94 1.01 13.63
N LEU A 81 10.19 2.17 14.26
CA LEU A 81 11.02 3.21 13.69
C LEU A 81 12.45 2.71 13.36
N PRO A 82 13.23 2.16 14.30
CA PRO A 82 14.59 1.68 13.99
C PRO A 82 14.57 0.57 12.93
N SER A 83 13.61 -0.35 13.00
CA SER A 83 13.44 -1.41 12.00
C SER A 83 13.20 -0.85 10.58
N MET A 84 12.38 0.19 10.46
CA MET A 84 12.09 0.86 9.19
C MET A 84 13.32 1.58 8.64
N TYR A 85 14.07 2.29 9.48
CA TYR A 85 15.32 2.93 9.07
C TYR A 85 16.35 1.91 8.58
N SER A 86 16.53 0.79 9.29
CA SER A 86 17.44 -0.27 8.86
C SER A 86 17.04 -0.84 7.49
N LEU A 87 15.74 -1.00 7.21
CA LEU A 87 15.26 -1.45 5.91
C LEU A 87 15.58 -0.45 4.79
N PHE A 88 15.32 0.84 5.01
CA PHE A 88 15.59 1.86 3.98
C PHE A 88 17.07 2.05 3.71
N LEU A 89 17.90 2.02 4.75
CA LEU A 89 19.36 2.08 4.58
C LEU A 89 19.87 0.89 3.77
N ALA A 90 19.42 -0.33 4.08
CA ALA A 90 19.81 -1.52 3.34
C ALA A 90 19.36 -1.53 1.86
N ALA A 91 18.33 -0.76 1.51
CA ALA A 91 17.84 -0.62 0.13
C ALA A 91 18.56 0.49 -0.65
N ALA A 92 19.33 1.36 0.02
CA ALA A 92 20.07 2.46 -0.58
C ALA A 92 21.52 2.09 -0.95
N ASP A 93 22.01 0.96 -0.46
CA ASP A 93 23.29 0.33 -0.83
C ASP A 93 23.14 -0.61 -2.04
#